data_AF-A0A7X2JE22-F1
#
_entry.id   AF-A0A7X2JE22-F1
#
_cell.length_a   1.000
_cell.length_b   1.000
_cell.length_c   1.000
_cell.angle_alpha   90.00
_cell.angle_beta   90.00
_cell.angle_gamma   90.00
#
_symmetry.space_group_name_H-M   'P 1'
#
loop_
_entity.id
_entity.type
_entity.pdbx_description
1 polymer ?
#
loop_
_entity_poly.entity_id
_entity_poly.type
_entity_poly.pdbx_seq_one_letter_code
_entity_poly.pdbx_strand_id
1 'polypeptide(L)'
;MKTSKAKWLDWQAQGTRVTQNFFHDNTVPFLREDAEPGLELFQAMGEDVFIEVSHGPTLLDNNIFLSARAVKLDTQGVAFVHNLIGGSLTTGKMICTETLGMAFEPEQYFENPDGTLITFNEDYFGSFRNKIPTVGPLEKSNVKKSEIILAKDIF
;
A
#
# COMPACT_ATOMS: atom_id res chain seq x y z
N MET A 1 10.10 -13.82 6.23
CA MET A 1 11.24 -12.93 6.56
C MET A 1 10.65 -11.66 7.16
N LYS A 2 11.04 -11.22 8.36
CA LYS A 2 10.50 -9.99 8.97
C LYS A 2 11.39 -8.82 8.54
N THR A 3 10.82 -7.76 7.97
CA THR A 3 11.54 -6.52 7.68
C THR A 3 10.93 -5.34 8.43
N SER A 4 11.76 -4.35 8.76
CA SER A 4 11.32 -3.11 9.40
C SER A 4 10.53 -2.20 8.45
N LYS A 5 10.72 -2.36 7.13
CA LYS A 5 9.96 -1.67 6.09
C LYS A 5 10.05 -2.49 4.80
N ALA A 6 8.93 -2.84 4.20
CA ALA A 6 8.95 -3.69 3.00
C ALA A 6 9.07 -2.89 1.70
N LYS A 7 8.35 -1.77 1.58
CA LYS A 7 8.50 -0.85 0.45
C LYS A 7 8.62 0.59 0.93
N TRP A 8 9.66 1.28 0.47
CA TRP A 8 9.86 2.71 0.69
C TRP A 8 9.98 3.39 -0.66
N LEU A 9 9.05 4.29 -0.94
CA LEU A 9 9.07 5.16 -2.12
C LEU A 9 9.39 6.58 -1.65
N ASP A 10 10.66 6.95 -1.77
CA ASP A 10 11.22 8.21 -1.29
C ASP A 10 11.53 9.13 -2.47
N TRP A 11 10.78 10.23 -2.56
CA TRP A 11 10.87 11.27 -3.59
C TRP A 11 10.51 10.80 -5.01
N GLN A 12 9.83 11.67 -5.76
CA GLN A 12 9.62 11.52 -7.20
C GLN A 12 9.09 10.13 -7.64
N ALA A 13 8.24 9.50 -6.83
CA ALA A 13 7.58 8.23 -7.17
C ALA A 13 6.45 8.40 -8.22
N GLN A 14 6.62 9.36 -9.13
CA GLN A 14 5.68 9.74 -10.18
C GLN A 14 5.61 8.63 -11.25
N GLY A 15 4.39 8.26 -11.65
CA GLY A 15 4.13 7.13 -12.54
C GLY A 15 4.39 5.75 -11.92
N THR A 16 4.81 5.67 -10.65
CA THR A 16 5.12 4.38 -10.01
C THR A 16 3.84 3.60 -9.73
N ARG A 17 3.82 2.32 -10.14
CA ARG A 17 2.75 1.36 -9.86
C ARG A 17 3.27 0.20 -9.01
N VAL A 18 2.74 0.04 -7.80
CA VAL A 18 2.97 -1.12 -6.94
C VAL A 18 1.74 -2.00 -7.02
N THR A 19 1.84 -3.15 -7.69
CA THR A 19 0.70 -4.01 -7.97
C THR A 19 0.95 -5.47 -7.60
N GLN A 20 -0.09 -6.17 -7.13
CA GLN A 20 -0.07 -7.62 -6.89
C GLN A 20 1.00 -8.10 -5.90
N ASN A 21 1.26 -7.31 -4.85
CA ASN A 21 2.19 -7.67 -3.78
C ASN A 21 1.46 -8.18 -2.53
N PHE A 22 2.14 -9.09 -1.83
CA PHE A 22 1.71 -9.61 -0.53
C PHE A 22 2.69 -9.13 0.55
N PHE A 23 2.22 -8.26 1.44
CA PHE A 23 2.99 -7.72 2.56
C PHE A 23 2.42 -8.21 3.89
N HIS A 24 3.26 -8.80 4.73
CA HIS A 24 2.86 -9.35 6.02
C HIS A 24 4.05 -9.40 6.99
N ASP A 25 3.74 -9.40 8.29
CA ASP A 25 4.71 -9.54 9.39
C ASP A 25 5.88 -8.55 9.36
N ASN A 26 5.68 -7.39 8.72
CA ASN A 26 6.63 -6.29 8.76
C ASN A 26 6.56 -5.66 10.15
N THR A 27 7.72 -5.60 10.79
CA THR A 27 7.90 -5.12 12.14
C THR A 27 9.36 -4.80 12.34
N VAL A 28 9.68 -3.86 13.22
CA VAL A 28 11.09 -3.60 13.53
C VAL A 28 11.68 -4.82 14.26
N PRO A 29 12.85 -5.31 13.83
CA PRO A 29 13.54 -6.34 14.59
C PRO A 29 13.94 -5.76 15.95
N PHE A 30 13.78 -6.54 17.02
CA PHE A 30 14.21 -6.23 18.39
C PHE A 30 13.36 -5.23 19.21
N LEU A 31 12.11 -4.94 18.83
CA LEU A 31 11.17 -4.42 19.83
C LEU A 31 10.87 -5.52 20.85
N ARG A 32 11.47 -5.35 22.02
CA ARG A 32 11.15 -6.06 23.23
C ARG A 32 9.71 -5.74 23.63
N GLU A 33 8.89 -6.74 23.97
CA GLU A 33 7.50 -6.53 24.43
C GLU A 33 7.40 -5.59 25.64
N ASP A 34 8.50 -5.46 26.40
CA ASP A 34 8.66 -4.63 27.59
C ASP A 34 9.34 -3.28 27.32
N ALA A 35 9.70 -2.96 26.06
CA ALA A 35 10.33 -1.69 25.74
C ALA A 35 9.26 -0.62 25.49
N GLU A 36 9.22 0.41 26.34
CA GLU A 36 8.55 1.68 26.03
C GLU A 36 9.31 2.36 24.87
N PRO A 37 8.82 2.31 23.63
CA PRO A 37 9.56 2.82 22.50
C PRO A 37 9.57 4.35 22.62
N GLY A 38 10.76 4.97 22.64
CA GLY A 38 10.87 6.42 22.52
C GLY A 38 10.17 6.91 21.24
N LEU A 39 9.69 8.17 21.25
CA LEU A 39 8.89 8.75 20.16
C LEU A 39 9.51 8.60 18.76
N GLU A 40 10.85 8.67 18.67
CA GLU A 40 11.60 8.48 17.42
C GLU A 40 11.54 7.03 16.90
N LEU A 41 11.56 6.04 17.79
CA LEU A 41 11.37 4.65 17.42
C LEU A 41 9.95 4.42 16.91
N PHE A 42 8.95 5.14 17.45
CA PHE A 42 7.53 5.06 17.07
C PHE A 42 7.23 5.53 15.63
N GLN A 43 8.06 6.43 15.10
CA GLN A 43 7.90 7.03 13.76
C GLN A 43 8.53 6.19 12.64
N ALA A 44 9.38 5.20 12.96
CA ALA A 44 10.14 4.38 12.01
C ALA A 44 9.66 2.91 11.91
N MET A 45 8.49 2.57 12.47
CA MET A 45 8.14 1.17 12.77
C MET A 45 7.44 0.42 11.63
N GLY A 46 8.09 -0.63 11.11
CA GLY A 46 7.40 -1.86 10.71
C GLY A 46 6.32 -1.75 9.65
N GLU A 47 6.45 -0.86 8.66
CA GLU A 47 5.40 -0.64 7.67
C GLU A 47 5.49 -1.55 6.45
N ASP A 48 4.33 -1.95 5.90
CA ASP A 48 4.30 -2.62 4.59
C ASP A 48 4.75 -1.65 3.49
N VAL A 49 4.20 -0.44 3.48
CA VAL A 49 4.59 0.61 2.54
C VAL A 49 4.71 1.97 3.20
N PHE A 50 5.76 2.70 2.84
CA PHE A 50 5.94 4.10 3.16
C PHE A 50 6.18 4.91 1.87
N ILE A 51 5.38 5.96 1.68
CA ILE A 51 5.52 6.88 0.54
C ILE A 51 5.69 8.27 1.12
N GLU A 52 6.77 8.95 0.75
CA GLU A 52 7.06 10.31 1.21
C GLU A 52 7.57 11.20 0.08
N VAL A 53 7.26 12.49 0.20
CA VAL A 53 7.77 13.56 -0.67
C VAL A 53 7.56 13.25 -2.16
N SER A 54 6.42 12.63 -2.48
CA SER A 54 5.91 12.49 -3.85
C SER A 54 4.76 13.47 -4.07
N HIS A 55 4.41 13.67 -5.34
CA HIS A 55 3.22 14.42 -5.75
C HIS A 55 2.32 13.62 -6.69
N GLY A 56 2.69 12.35 -6.94
CA GLY A 56 1.98 11.45 -7.83
C GLY A 56 2.10 11.79 -9.32
N PRO A 57 1.37 11.07 -10.18
CA PRO A 57 0.48 9.95 -9.82
C PRO A 57 1.28 8.74 -9.31
N THR A 58 0.96 8.23 -8.12
CA THR A 58 1.54 6.99 -7.57
C THR A 58 0.42 6.00 -7.30
N LEU A 59 0.46 4.84 -7.93
CA LEU A 59 -0.63 3.85 -7.90
C LEU A 59 -0.26 2.64 -7.07
N LEU A 60 -1.15 2.26 -6.15
CA LEU A 60 -1.08 1.02 -5.41
C LEU A 60 -2.34 0.24 -5.71
N ASP A 61 -2.25 -0.87 -6.45
CA ASP A 61 -3.43 -1.65 -6.83
C ASP A 61 -3.29 -3.15 -6.61
N ASN A 62 -4.40 -3.82 -6.28
CA ASN A 62 -4.42 -5.27 -6.09
C ASN A 62 -3.34 -5.77 -5.11
N ASN A 63 -2.97 -5.04 -4.06
CA ASN A 63 -2.03 -5.53 -3.04
C ASN A 63 -2.79 -6.00 -1.79
N ILE A 64 -2.11 -6.84 -0.99
CA ILE A 64 -2.57 -7.35 0.29
C ILE A 64 -1.58 -6.89 1.36
N PHE A 65 -2.03 -6.01 2.27
CA PHE A 65 -1.26 -5.41 3.36
C PHE A 65 -1.79 -5.91 4.70
N LEU A 66 -1.04 -6.78 5.38
CA LEU A 66 -1.49 -7.45 6.62
C LEU A 66 -0.61 -7.15 7.84
N SER A 67 0.42 -6.31 7.73
CA SER A 67 1.17 -5.91 8.92
C SER A 67 0.35 -4.94 9.78
N ALA A 68 0.60 -4.92 11.09
CA ALA A 68 -0.15 -4.06 12.01
C ALA A 68 -0.13 -2.58 11.60
N ARG A 69 0.98 -2.13 11.01
CA ARG A 69 1.13 -0.82 10.37
C ARG A 69 1.26 -1.06 8.87
N ALA A 70 0.16 -0.87 8.15
CA ALA A 70 0.12 -1.20 6.73
C ALA A 70 0.73 -0.08 5.90
N VAL A 71 0.19 1.13 6.05
CA VAL A 71 0.51 2.26 5.18
C VAL A 71 0.99 3.42 6.04
N LYS A 72 2.15 3.96 5.70
CA LYS A 72 2.56 5.31 6.11
C LYS A 72 2.52 6.23 4.90
N LEU A 73 1.76 7.31 4.99
CA LEU A 73 1.50 8.19 3.86
C LEU A 73 1.80 9.64 4.24
N ASP A 74 2.98 10.11 3.84
CA ASP A 74 3.42 11.48 4.09
C ASP A 74 3.60 12.20 2.73
N THR A 75 2.57 12.13 1.88
CA THR A 75 2.58 12.61 0.48
C THR A 75 1.15 12.77 -0.05
N GLN A 76 1.00 13.37 -1.25
CA GLN A 76 -0.24 13.48 -2.00
C GLN A 76 -0.12 12.83 -3.40
N GLY A 77 -1.23 12.75 -4.13
CA GLY A 77 -1.23 12.19 -5.49
C GLY A 77 -1.14 10.66 -5.54
N VAL A 78 -1.52 9.98 -4.45
CA VAL A 78 -1.49 8.51 -4.34
C VAL A 78 -2.90 7.94 -4.47
N ALA A 79 -3.07 6.92 -5.30
CA ALA A 79 -4.32 6.18 -5.44
C ALA A 79 -4.16 4.73 -4.94
N PHE A 80 -5.06 4.31 -4.04
CA PHE A 80 -5.19 2.92 -3.62
C PHE A 80 -6.42 2.31 -4.28
N VAL A 81 -6.23 1.36 -5.20
CA VAL A 81 -7.31 0.76 -6.00
C VAL A 81 -7.36 -0.75 -5.76
N HIS A 82 -8.48 -1.30 -5.30
CA HIS A 82 -8.62 -2.75 -5.10
C HIS A 82 -7.56 -3.39 -4.16
N ASN A 83 -7.13 -2.72 -3.09
CA ASN A 83 -6.24 -3.35 -2.09
C ASN A 83 -7.03 -3.98 -0.93
N LEU A 84 -6.42 -4.94 -0.24
CA LEU A 84 -6.84 -5.38 1.08
C LEU A 84 -5.87 -4.79 2.11
N ILE A 85 -6.36 -3.94 3.00
CA ILE A 85 -5.57 -3.31 4.06
C ILE A 85 -6.12 -3.79 5.41
N GLY A 86 -5.38 -4.67 6.08
CA GLY A 86 -5.72 -5.21 7.40
C GLY A 86 -5.04 -4.48 8.56
N GLY A 87 -4.08 -3.59 8.28
CA GLY A 87 -3.35 -2.80 9.27
C GLY A 87 -3.80 -1.35 9.38
N SER A 88 -3.17 -0.60 10.29
CA SER A 88 -3.39 0.83 10.45
C SER A 88 -2.79 1.64 9.30
N LEU A 89 -3.50 2.71 8.91
CA LEU A 89 -2.92 3.82 8.17
C LEU A 89 -2.31 4.80 9.17
N THR A 90 -1.09 5.22 8.93
CA THR A 90 -0.29 6.02 9.85
C THR A 90 0.33 7.22 9.14
N THR A 91 0.66 8.25 9.92
CA THR A 91 1.43 9.41 9.48
C THR A 91 2.52 9.69 10.51
N GLY A 92 3.65 10.22 10.06
CA GLY A 92 4.78 10.53 10.93
C GLY A 92 4.63 11.82 11.75
N LYS A 93 3.68 12.69 11.41
CA LYS A 93 3.59 14.06 11.94
C LYS A 93 2.16 14.44 12.32
N MET A 94 2.04 15.45 13.18
CA MET A 94 0.74 16.08 13.45
C MET A 94 0.17 16.64 12.15
N ILE A 95 -1.10 16.34 11.87
CA ILE A 95 -1.78 16.83 10.67
C ILE A 95 -2.45 18.17 10.98
N CYS A 96 -2.07 19.19 10.22
CA CYS A 96 -2.66 20.52 10.25
C CYS A 96 -2.74 21.08 8.83
N THR A 97 -3.42 22.21 8.64
CA THR A 97 -3.55 22.88 7.34
C THR A 97 -2.19 23.12 6.69
N GLU A 98 -1.18 23.48 7.49
CA GLU A 98 0.19 23.70 7.02
C GLU A 98 0.86 22.39 6.56
N THR A 99 0.57 21.26 7.20
CA THR A 99 1.10 19.94 6.83
C THR A 99 0.37 19.34 5.63
N LEU A 100 -0.93 19.58 5.51
CA LEU A 100 -1.72 19.18 4.34
C LEU A 100 -1.35 20.00 3.10
N GLY A 101 -0.94 21.26 3.31
CA GLY A 101 -0.64 22.20 2.24
C GLY A 101 -1.87 22.52 1.39
N MET A 102 -1.63 23.20 0.27
CA MET A 102 -2.63 23.30 -0.78
C MET A 102 -2.61 22.02 -1.61
N ALA A 103 -3.79 21.50 -1.93
CA ALA A 103 -3.91 20.40 -2.88
C ALA A 103 -3.19 20.78 -4.18
N PHE A 104 -2.25 19.94 -4.60
CA PHE A 104 -1.53 20.10 -5.86
C PHE A 104 -1.78 18.87 -6.72
N GLU A 105 -2.26 19.13 -7.93
CA GLU A 105 -2.57 18.14 -8.94
C GLU A 105 -1.51 18.27 -10.05
N PRO A 106 -0.75 17.20 -10.37
CA PRO A 106 0.31 17.27 -11.37
C PRO A 106 -0.19 17.36 -12.82
N GLU A 107 -1.50 17.55 -13.03
CA GLU A 107 -2.18 17.51 -14.35
C GLU A 107 -1.88 16.25 -15.17
N GLN A 108 -1.61 15.13 -14.48
CA GLN A 108 -1.24 13.84 -15.08
C GLN A 108 -2.23 12.74 -14.75
N TYR A 109 -2.46 11.85 -15.72
CA TYR A 109 -3.32 10.68 -15.55
C TYR A 109 -2.61 9.55 -14.80
N PHE A 110 -3.41 8.73 -14.10
CA PHE A 110 -2.99 7.37 -13.78
C PHE A 110 -3.09 6.53 -15.05
N GLU A 111 -1.94 6.20 -15.63
CA GLU A 111 -1.81 5.50 -16.92
C GLU A 111 -0.90 4.28 -16.80
N ASN A 112 -0.93 3.42 -17.81
CA ASN A 112 0.06 2.36 -17.95
C ASN A 112 1.44 2.97 -18.29
N PRO A 113 2.55 2.23 -18.08
CA PRO A 113 3.89 2.72 -18.39
C PRO A 113 4.11 3.14 -19.85
N ASP A 114 3.26 2.68 -20.77
CA ASP A 114 3.28 3.05 -22.20
C ASP A 114 2.39 4.27 -22.54
N GLY A 115 1.77 4.91 -21.55
CA GLY A 115 0.86 6.04 -21.71
C GLY A 115 -0.57 5.67 -22.11
N THR A 116 -0.91 4.38 -22.18
CA THR A 116 -2.29 3.96 -22.45
C THR A 116 -3.16 4.10 -21.21
N LEU A 117 -4.47 4.34 -21.42
CA LEU A 117 -5.44 4.45 -20.33
C LEU A 117 -5.49 3.14 -19.53
N ILE A 118 -5.38 3.26 -18.20
CA ILE A 118 -5.47 2.11 -17.33
C ILE A 118 -6.93 1.65 -17.18
N THR A 119 -7.14 0.34 -17.26
CA THR A 119 -8.41 -0.30 -16.88
C THR A 119 -8.12 -1.35 -15.82
N PHE A 120 -8.74 -1.22 -14.64
CA PHE A 120 -8.60 -2.20 -13.55
C PHE A 120 -9.57 -3.37 -13.76
N ASN A 121 -9.37 -4.16 -14.82
CA ASN A 121 -10.23 -5.29 -15.19
C ASN A 121 -9.71 -6.65 -14.72
N GLU A 122 -8.57 -6.71 -14.05
CA GLU A 122 -7.99 -7.95 -13.52
C GLU A 122 -7.81 -7.87 -11.99
N ASP A 123 -7.91 -9.02 -11.33
CA ASP A 123 -7.70 -9.17 -9.89
C ASP A 123 -6.25 -9.55 -9.55
N TYR A 124 -5.98 -9.85 -8.27
CA TYR A 124 -4.66 -10.21 -7.74
C TYR A 124 -3.99 -11.34 -8.53
N PHE A 125 -4.75 -12.30 -9.05
CA PHE A 125 -4.24 -13.47 -9.76
C PHE A 125 -4.32 -13.32 -11.29
N GLY A 126 -4.70 -12.15 -11.81
CA GLY A 126 -4.89 -11.91 -13.24
C GLY A 126 -6.24 -12.42 -13.77
N SER A 127 -7.19 -12.75 -12.89
CA SER A 127 -8.53 -13.15 -13.33
C SER A 127 -9.35 -11.92 -13.70
N PHE A 128 -10.08 -11.98 -14.82
CA PHE A 128 -10.95 -10.89 -15.23
C PHE A 128 -12.06 -10.63 -14.21
N ARG A 129 -12.26 -9.36 -13.90
CA ARG A 129 -13.30 -8.86 -13.02
C ARG A 129 -14.66 -8.83 -13.71
N ASN A 130 -15.72 -9.01 -12.93
CA ASN A 130 -17.08 -8.91 -13.41
C ASN A 130 -17.45 -7.46 -13.78
N LYS A 131 -18.55 -7.29 -14.54
CA LYS A 131 -19.10 -5.96 -14.89
C LYS A 131 -19.39 -5.09 -13.65
N ILE A 132 -19.75 -5.72 -12.53
CA ILE A 132 -19.85 -5.09 -11.22
C ILE A 132 -18.75 -5.75 -10.37
N PRO A 133 -17.55 -5.14 -10.29
CA PRO A 133 -16.40 -5.78 -9.68
C PRO A 133 -16.54 -5.89 -8.17
N THR A 134 -15.96 -6.94 -7.59
CA THR A 134 -15.89 -7.09 -6.14
C THR A 134 -14.87 -6.10 -5.55
N VAL A 135 -15.15 -5.59 -4.35
CA VAL A 135 -14.20 -4.75 -3.61
C VAL A 135 -12.97 -5.55 -3.18
N GLY A 136 -11.82 -4.87 -3.12
CA GLY A 136 -10.55 -5.48 -2.74
C GLY A 136 -9.85 -6.22 -3.90
N PRO A 137 -8.76 -6.95 -3.58
CA PRO A 137 -7.81 -7.43 -4.57
C PRO A 137 -8.29 -8.68 -5.30
N LEU A 138 -9.36 -9.32 -4.85
CA LEU A 138 -9.79 -10.62 -5.33
C LEU A 138 -11.21 -10.55 -5.87
N GLU A 139 -11.42 -11.07 -7.07
CA GLU A 139 -12.77 -11.22 -7.60
C GLU A 139 -13.43 -12.47 -6.98
N LYS A 140 -14.60 -12.30 -6.35
CA LYS A 140 -15.26 -13.40 -5.64
C LYS A 140 -15.95 -14.38 -6.61
N SER A 141 -15.93 -15.66 -6.23
CA SER A 141 -17.11 -16.52 -6.36
C SER A 141 -17.88 -16.50 -5.02
N ASN A 142 -19.19 -16.73 -5.00
CA ASN A 142 -20.07 -16.58 -3.83
C ASN A 142 -19.71 -17.51 -2.64
N VAL A 143 -18.73 -17.16 -1.81
CA VAL A 143 -18.32 -17.99 -0.65
C VAL A 143 -18.29 -17.19 0.66
N LYS A 144 -18.84 -17.78 1.74
CA LYS A 144 -18.82 -17.24 3.11
C LYS A 144 -17.45 -17.37 3.80
N LYS A 145 -16.61 -18.30 3.32
CA LYS A 145 -15.24 -18.56 3.77
C LYS A 145 -14.37 -18.78 2.54
N SER A 146 -13.20 -18.19 2.52
CA SER A 146 -12.23 -18.35 1.44
C SER A 146 -10.89 -18.76 2.03
N GLU A 147 -10.24 -19.73 1.41
CA GLU A 147 -8.86 -20.11 1.67
C GLU A 147 -8.10 -19.88 0.36
N ILE A 148 -7.02 -19.10 0.43
CA ILE A 148 -6.34 -18.58 -0.75
C ILE A 148 -4.84 -18.74 -0.54
N ILE A 149 -4.17 -19.35 -1.51
CA ILE A 149 -2.72 -19.52 -1.49
C ILE A 149 -2.11 -18.30 -2.19
N LEU A 150 -1.47 -17.42 -1.43
CA LEU A 150 -0.87 -16.17 -1.92
C LEU A 150 0.61 -16.32 -2.31
N ALA A 151 1.30 -17.26 -1.66
CA ALA A 151 2.67 -17.62 -1.96
C ALA A 151 2.85 -19.12 -1.67
N LYS A 152 3.72 -19.77 -2.44
CA LYS A 152 4.24 -21.12 -2.14
C LYS A 152 5.70 -20.97 -1.81
N ASP A 153 6.13 -21.51 -0.67
CA ASP A 153 7.54 -21.55 -0.33
C ASP A 153 8.29 -22.37 -1.38
N ILE A 154 9.22 -21.73 -2.09
CA ILE A 154 10.20 -22.39 -2.94
C ILE A 154 11.42 -22.59 -2.05
N PHE A 155 11.51 -23.78 -1.45
CA PHE A 155 12.65 -24.18 -0.62
C PHE A 155 13.92 -24.37 -1.47
#